data_AF-A0A962HKY7-F1
#
_entry.id   AF-A0A962HKY7-F1
#
_cell.length_a   1.000
_cell.length_b   1.000
_cell.length_c   1.000
_cell.angle_alpha   90.00
_cell.angle_beta   90.00
_cell.angle_gamma   90.00
#
_symmetry.space_group_name_H-M   'P 1'
#
loop_
_entity.id
_entity.type
_entity.pdbx_description
1 polymer ?
#
loop_
_entity_poly.entity_id
_entity_poly.type
_entity_poly.pdbx_seq_one_letter_code
_entity_poly.pdbx_strand_id
1 'polypeptide(L)' 'MELLHRPLGLFFWGNVWTLAAWCELRTDFRNFRLDRIQRLNALSGTFSECPGQGLTDFLALMQASRPDA' A
#
# COMPACT_ATOMS: atom_id res chain seq x y z
N MET A 1 -13.79 14.02 3.64
CA MET A 1 -13.34 12.86 4.43
C MET A 1 -12.04 12.39 3.81
N GLU A 2 -10.92 12.66 4.49
CA GLU A 2 -9.58 12.39 3.97
C GLU A 2 -9.27 10.90 4.17
N LEU A 3 -8.92 10.19 3.09
CA LEU A 3 -8.52 8.79 3.17
C LEU A 3 -7.06 8.71 3.62
N LEU A 4 -6.84 8.31 4.88
CA LEU A 4 -5.52 8.06 5.41
C LEU A 4 -4.99 6.71 4.89
N HIS A 5 -3.97 6.78 4.04
CA HIS A 5 -3.26 5.61 3.53
C HIS A 5 -1.83 5.65 4.08
N ARG A 6 -1.37 4.53 4.67
CA ARG A 6 0.04 4.38 5.07
C ARG A 6 0.82 3.84 3.89
N PRO A 7 1.66 4.64 3.20
CA PRO A 7 2.44 4.14 2.08
C PRO A 7 3.50 3.15 2.59
N LEU A 8 3.56 1.97 1.99
CA LEU A 8 4.48 0.89 2.39
C LEU A 8 5.61 0.70 1.37
N GLY A 9 5.29 0.82 0.08
CA GLY A 9 6.26 0.63 -0.98
C GLY A 9 5.72 0.96 -2.36
N LEU A 10 6.64 1.30 -3.27
CA LEU A 10 6.36 1.50 -4.68
C LEU A 10 6.92 0.34 -5.49
N PHE A 11 6.09 -0.24 -6.34
CA PHE A 11 6.44 -1.37 -7.19
C PHE A 11 6.28 -0.97 -8.65
N PHE A 12 7.26 -1.35 -9.47
CA PHE A 12 7.28 -1.06 -10.89
C PHE A 12 7.09 -2.34 -11.71
N TRP A 13 6.07 -2.35 -12.56
CA TRP A 13 5.69 -3.49 -13.38
C TRP A 13 5.96 -3.24 -14.88
N GLY A 14 7.09 -2.62 -15.21
CA GLY A 14 7.52 -2.35 -16.58
C GLY A 14 6.84 -1.14 -17.25
N ASN A 15 5.56 -0.88 -16.97
CA ASN A 15 4.85 0.28 -17.55
C ASN A 15 3.97 1.04 -16.56
N VAL A 16 3.80 0.51 -15.34
CA VAL A 16 2.91 1.07 -14.32
C VAL A 16 3.61 1.01 -12.97
N TRP A 17 3.52 2.12 -12.23
CA TRP A 17 3.87 2.17 -10.82
C TRP A 17 2.63 1.89 -9.98
N THR A 18 2.77 1.02 -8.98
CA THR A 18 1.75 0.80 -7.95
C THR A 18 2.29 1.12 -6.57
N LEU A 19 1.53 1.88 -5.81
CA LEU A 19 1.74 2.11 -4.39
C LEU A 19 1.01 1.03 -3.61
N ALA A 20 1.75 0.20 -2.87
CA ALA A 20 1.17 -0.61 -1.81
C ALA A 20 1.02 0.27 -0.56
N ALA A 21 -0.17 0.25 0.02
CA ALA A 21 -0.47 0.98 1.23
C ALA A 21 -1.46 0.23 2.12
N TRP A 22 -1.35 0.47 3.43
CA TRP A 22 -2.39 0.08 4.39
C TRP A 22 -3.52 1.13 4.35
N CYS A 23 -4.75 0.69 4.14
CA CYS A 23 -5.93 1.55 4.13
C CYS A 23 -6.65 1.48 5.48
N GLU A 24 -6.59 2.55 6.26
CA GLU A 24 -7.17 2.60 7.61
C GLU A 24 -8.69 2.45 7.63
N LEU A 25 -9.37 2.94 6.59
CA LEU A 25 -10.83 2.83 6.50
C LEU A 25 -11.32 1.40 6.25
N ARG A 26 -10.45 0.55 5.70
CA ARG A 26 -10.78 -0.84 5.34
C ARG A 26 -10.04 -1.86 6.19
N THR A 27 -9.06 -1.42 6.99
CA THR A 27 -8.20 -2.29 7.78
C THR A 27 -7.60 -3.39 6.91
N ASP A 28 -7.09 -3.01 5.73
CA ASP A 28 -6.67 -3.95 4.69
C ASP A 28 -5.56 -3.35 3.81
N PHE A 29 -4.75 -4.23 3.19
CA PHE A 29 -3.71 -3.82 2.24
C PHE A 29 -4.29 -3.58 0.85
N ARG A 30 -3.87 -2.48 0.21
CA ARG A 30 -4.33 -2.11 -1.14
C ARG A 30 -3.19 -1.63 -2.02
N ASN A 31 -3.29 -1.98 -3.30
CA ASN A 31 -2.41 -1.49 -4.35
C ASN A 31 -3.13 -0.40 -5.14
N PHE A 32 -2.52 0.78 -5.22
CA PHE A 32 -3.04 1.93 -5.95
C PHE A 32 -2.16 2.20 -7.15
N ARG A 33 -2.75 2.26 -8.35
CA ARG A 33 -2.03 2.66 -9.55
C ARG A 33 -1.74 4.15 -9.53
N LEU A 34 -0.46 4.53 -9.57
CA LEU A 34 -0.05 5.94 -9.52
C LEU A 34 -0.60 6.73 -10.71
N ASP A 35 -0.73 6.11 -11.88
CA ASP A 35 -1.26 6.77 -13.08
C ASP A 35 -2.71 7.24 -12.94
N ARG A 36 -3.47 6.70 -11.98
CA ARG A 36 -4.87 7.05 -11.74
C ARG A 36 -5.09 8.00 -10.57
N ILE A 37 -4.02 8.38 -9.86
CA ILE A 37 -4.11 9.27 -8.70
C ILE A 37 -4.25 10.70 -9.21
N GLN A 38 -5.44 11.30 -9.03
CA GLN A 38 -5.70 12.68 -9.44
C GLN A 38 -5.22 13.72 -8.41
N ARG A 39 -5.23 13.36 -7.13
CA ARG A 39 -4.81 14.23 -6.02
C ARG A 39 -4.13 13.41 -4.95
N LEU A 40 -3.03 13.94 -4.43
CA LEU A 40 -2.28 13.37 -3.32
C LEU A 40 -2.06 14.48 -2.30
N ASN A 41 -2.49 14.26 -1.06
CA ASN A 41 -2.23 15.15 0.06
C ASN A 41 -1.22 14.47 0.99
N ALA A 42 0.03 14.92 0.96
CA ALA A 42 1.04 14.41 1.86
C ALA A 42 0.80 15.00 3.25
N LEU A 43 0.55 14.14 4.23
CA LEU A 43 0.40 14.55 5.62
C LEU A 43 1.78 14.66 6.25
N SER A 44 1.97 15.64 7.15
CA SER A 44 3.23 15.86 7.86
C SER A 44 3.55 14.79 8.90
N GLY A 45 2.62 13.86 9.15
CA GLY A 45 2.76 12.80 10.14
C GLY A 45 3.58 11.63 9.62
N THR A 46 4.34 11.00 10.51
CA THR A 46 5.03 9.73 10.25
C THR A 46 4.18 8.57 10.77
N PHE A 47 4.25 7.43 10.08
CA PHE A 47 3.62 6.20 10.56
C PHE A 47 4.61 5.42 11.43
N SER A 48 4.19 5.01 12.62
CA SER A 48 4.93 4.02 13.40
C SER A 48 4.72 2.64 12.80
N GLU A 49 5.75 1.81 12.92
CA GLU A 49 5.72 0.41 12.55
C GLU A 49 4.67 -0.31 13.42
N CYS A 50 3.70 -0.96 12.78
CA CYS A 50 2.65 -1.71 13.45
C CYS A 50 2.62 -3.13 12.89
N PRO A 51 2.72 -4.18 13.74
CA PRO A 51 2.65 -5.56 13.29
C PRO A 51 1.37 -5.83 12.51
N GLY A 52 1.45 -6.52 11.37
CA GLY A 52 0.31 -6.79 10.50
C GLY A 52 -0.07 -5.64 9.56
N GLN A 53 0.66 -4.52 9.58
CA GLN A 53 0.39 -3.35 8.73
C GLN A 53 1.65 -2.89 7.97
N GLY A 54 2.78 -3.58 8.15
CA GLY A 54 4.06 -3.23 7.55
C GLY A 54 4.22 -3.76 6.13
N LEU A 55 5.30 -3.33 5.47
CA LEU A 55 5.67 -3.85 4.15
C LEU A 55 5.92 -5.36 4.18
N THR A 56 6.55 -5.88 5.24
CA THR A 56 6.82 -7.31 5.41
C THR A 56 5.53 -8.13 5.42
N ASP A 57 4.51 -7.67 6.15
CA ASP A 57 3.20 -8.33 6.21
C ASP A 57 2.50 -8.33 4.85
N PHE A 58 2.57 -7.19 4.14
CA PHE A 58 2.05 -7.08 2.78
C PHE A 58 2.73 -8.07 1.82
N LEU A 59 4.06 -8.16 1.86
CA LEU A 59 4.83 -9.08 1.01
C LEU A 59 4.51 -10.54 1.33
N ALA A 60 4.34 -10.90 2.60
CA ALA A 60 3.94 -12.24 3.03
C ALA A 60 2.54 -12.59 2.49
N LEU A 61 1.59 -11.66 2.58
CA LEU A 61 0.23 -11.83 2.06
C LEU A 61 0.22 -12.01 0.53
N MET A 62 1.01 -11.22 -0.20
CA MET A 62 1.14 -11.34 -1.66
C MET A 62 1.76 -12.67 -2.09
N GLN A 63 2.73 -13.18 -1.32
CA GLN A 63 3.33 -14.49 -1.57
C GLN A 63 2.33 -15.63 -1.32
N ALA A 64 1.58 -15.58 -0.22
CA ALA A 64 0.55 -16.57 0.09
C ALA A 64 -0.63 -16.55 -0.92
N SER A 65 -0.88 -15.41 -1.55
CA SER A 65 -1.96 -15.24 -2.54
C SER A 65 -1.55 -15.66 -3.96
N ARG A 66 -0.28 -16.04 -4.19
CA ARG A 66 0.19 -16.55 -5.48
C ARG A 66 -0.25 -18.00 -5.65
N PRO A 67 -1.04 -18.33 -6.68
CA PRO A 67 -1.64 -19.66 -6.82
C PRO A 67 -0.66 -20.75 -7.32
N ASP A 68 0.64 -20.48 -7.49
CA ASP A 68 1.62 -21.42 -8.07
C ASP A 68 2.88 -21.69 -7.22
N ALA A 69 2.88 -21.36 -5.92
CA ALA A 69 3.96 -21.76 -5.01
C ALA A 69 3.81 -23.21 -4.53
#